data_AF-A8WUW8-F1
#
_entry.id   AF-A8WUW8-F1
#
_cell.length_a   1.000
_cell.length_b   1.000
_cell.length_c   1.000
_cell.angle_alpha   90.00
_cell.angle_beta   90.00
_cell.angle_gamma   90.00
#
_symmetry.space_group_name_H-M   'P 1'
#
loop_
_entity.id
_entity.type
_entity.pdbx_description
1 polymer ?
#
loop_
_entity_poly.entity_id
_entity_poly.type
_entity_poly.pdbx_seq_one_letter_code
_entity_poly.pdbx_strand_id
1 'polypeptide(L)'
;MFDEFVSAMKEQKKDKKPETKSKLKQITDGKMTSFANHSFKVSQGNSYRFPSNQFGYSLSTFSPFFLQNCCDVIRRFLRLEAYCDAVDDLSGPLPKSMSGSAELDLFQALFFPRSIAPRTPMKPAAATQMAEQTLSAMWFRLVAHYFEWLAGISELQYLGDEDKLRLAVCQLCKVVCFSVVYANYNRALDGDEELLHFGSGFYWDPARGNDPLMDDYCQEMKRIINHIIEPVKKVGMSKEEFVLVKLIVLFDCTNLMGLSPAGLEFTRSMCNKYRVTLMEYVGMKMEEMADSKGWSEGEVKNRTMERMRNLLDLPIGVEKLGKLDDDSLAAMVESNYGGMRGTLQQQIHTESRKVRHH
;
A
#
# COMPACT_ATOMS: atom_id res chain seq x y z
N MET A 1 2.39 -0.82 55.46
CA MET A 1 3.26 -0.84 54.26
C MET A 1 2.48 -0.68 52.93
N PHE A 2 1.15 -0.84 52.89
CA PHE A 2 0.32 -0.46 51.73
C PHE A 2 -0.32 0.95 51.86
N ASP A 3 -0.53 1.43 53.09
CA ASP A 3 -1.17 2.75 53.33
C ASP A 3 -0.24 3.96 53.19
N GLU A 4 1.08 3.79 53.32
CA GLU A 4 2.06 4.86 53.05
C GLU A 4 2.24 5.12 51.54
N PHE A 5 2.03 4.10 50.70
CA PHE A 5 2.12 4.25 49.24
C PHE A 5 0.92 5.01 48.65
N VAL A 6 -0.26 4.86 49.26
CA VAL A 6 -1.48 5.56 48.84
C VAL A 6 -1.46 7.04 49.27
N SER A 7 -0.76 7.38 50.36
CA SER A 7 -0.60 8.78 50.80
C SER A 7 0.37 9.56 49.89
N ALA A 8 1.47 8.94 49.45
CA ALA A 8 2.43 9.55 48.53
C ALA A 8 1.86 9.86 47.12
N MET A 9 0.89 9.07 46.65
CA MET A 9 0.19 9.34 45.39
C MET A 9 -0.88 10.45 45.48
N LYS A 10 -1.33 10.81 46.68
CA LYS A 10 -2.31 11.90 46.89
C LYS A 10 -1.65 13.27 46.96
N GLU A 11 -0.37 13.37 47.32
CA GLU A 11 0.35 14.66 47.37
C GLU A 11 0.93 15.10 46.02
N GLN A 12 1.14 14.21 45.04
CA GLN A 12 1.57 14.61 43.68
C GLN A 12 0.44 15.10 42.75
N LYS A 13 -0.82 15.08 43.20
CA LYS A 13 -1.98 15.51 42.40
C LYS A 13 -2.38 16.99 42.60
N LYS A 14 -1.58 17.79 43.31
CA LYS A 14 -1.94 19.19 43.62
C LYS A 14 -1.25 20.29 42.81
N ASP A 15 -0.33 19.98 41.90
CA ASP A 15 0.30 21.02 41.06
C ASP A 15 0.51 20.58 39.60
N LYS A 16 -0.57 20.54 38.80
CA LYS A 16 -0.48 20.81 37.34
C LYS A 16 -1.76 21.53 36.88
N LYS A 17 -1.60 22.78 36.45
CA LYS A 17 -2.64 23.70 35.94
C LYS A 17 -3.55 23.05 34.87
N PRO A 18 -4.84 23.45 34.74
CA PRO A 18 -5.79 22.84 33.81
C PRO A 18 -5.72 23.38 32.37
N GLU A 19 -4.90 24.38 32.07
CA GLU A 19 -4.99 25.13 30.81
C GLU A 19 -4.47 24.39 29.56
N THR A 20 -3.61 23.38 29.72
CA THR A 20 -2.93 22.74 28.57
C THR A 20 -3.76 21.63 27.92
N LYS A 21 -4.60 20.90 28.68
CA LYS A 21 -5.47 19.84 28.13
C LYS A 21 -6.69 20.40 27.37
N SER A 22 -7.21 21.55 27.81
CA SER A 22 -8.33 22.23 27.15
C SER A 22 -7.94 22.78 25.78
N LYS A 23 -6.75 23.37 25.66
CA LYS A 23 -6.25 23.91 24.38
C LYS A 23 -5.93 22.80 23.38
N LEU A 24 -5.35 21.68 23.81
CA LEU A 24 -5.04 20.57 22.91
C LEU A 24 -6.31 19.94 22.31
N LYS A 25 -7.37 19.77 23.13
CA LYS A 25 -8.65 19.24 22.68
C LYS A 25 -9.39 20.19 21.72
N GLN A 26 -9.39 21.50 22.01
CA GLN A 26 -9.96 22.52 21.11
C GLN A 26 -9.18 22.68 19.80
N ILE A 27 -7.87 22.45 19.78
CA ILE A 27 -7.06 22.48 18.55
C ILE A 27 -7.35 21.25 17.67
N THR A 28 -7.51 20.07 18.27
CA THR A 28 -7.88 18.84 17.54
C THR A 28 -9.30 18.91 17.00
N ASP A 29 -10.26 19.38 17.80
CA ASP A 29 -11.66 19.56 17.39
C ASP A 29 -11.81 20.68 16.33
N GLY A 30 -11.04 21.76 16.47
CA GLY A 30 -11.01 22.87 15.51
C GLY A 30 -10.47 22.46 14.13
N LYS A 31 -9.40 21.65 14.10
CA LYS A 31 -8.89 21.04 12.86
C LYS A 31 -9.93 20.07 12.27
N MET A 32 -10.59 19.25 13.10
CA MET A 32 -11.69 18.36 12.68
C MET A 32 -12.89 19.06 12.06
N THR A 33 -13.34 20.18 12.62
CA THR A 33 -14.42 20.98 12.03
C THR A 33 -14.02 21.71 10.75
N SER A 34 -12.74 22.05 10.59
CA SER A 34 -12.19 22.55 9.32
C SER A 34 -12.10 21.45 8.26
N PHE A 35 -11.82 20.19 8.65
CA PHE A 35 -11.82 19.03 7.75
C PHE A 35 -13.21 18.76 7.15
N ALA A 36 -14.29 18.87 7.94
CA ALA A 36 -15.66 18.64 7.45
C ALA A 36 -16.15 19.67 6.41
N ASN A 37 -15.74 20.94 6.57
CA ASN A 37 -16.18 22.02 5.67
C ASN A 37 -15.42 22.03 4.33
N HIS A 38 -14.19 21.50 4.28
CA HIS A 38 -13.43 21.35 3.04
C HIS A 38 -13.94 20.16 2.19
N SER A 39 -14.45 19.11 2.85
CA SER A 39 -15.06 17.93 2.20
C SER A 39 -16.24 18.26 1.28
N PHE A 40 -16.98 19.34 1.54
CA PHE A 40 -18.16 19.69 0.76
C PHE A 40 -17.81 20.30 -0.61
N LYS A 41 -16.70 21.04 -0.71
CA LYS A 41 -16.33 21.75 -1.95
C LYS A 41 -15.65 20.87 -3.01
N VAL A 42 -14.90 19.83 -2.60
CA VAL A 42 -14.25 18.88 -3.53
C VAL A 42 -15.26 17.85 -4.09
N SER A 43 -16.42 17.71 -3.46
CA SER A 43 -17.42 16.68 -3.76
C SER A 43 -18.31 16.92 -4.99
N GLN A 44 -18.17 18.05 -5.71
CA GLN A 44 -19.12 18.39 -6.79
C GLN A 44 -18.86 17.73 -8.15
N GLY A 45 -17.77 16.95 -8.30
CA GLY A 45 -17.49 16.18 -9.53
C GLY A 45 -17.52 14.67 -9.29
N ASN A 46 -18.60 13.98 -9.69
CA ASN A 46 -18.70 12.50 -9.70
C ASN A 46 -17.59 11.80 -10.52
N SER A 47 -16.83 12.54 -11.33
CA SER A 47 -15.77 12.01 -12.22
C SER A 47 -14.50 11.52 -11.51
N TYR A 48 -14.30 11.89 -10.24
CA TYR A 48 -13.06 11.58 -9.49
C TYR A 48 -13.26 10.55 -8.37
N ARG A 49 -14.50 10.13 -8.08
CA ARG A 49 -14.76 9.07 -7.10
C ARG A 49 -14.49 7.70 -7.70
N PHE A 50 -13.88 6.82 -6.92
CA PHE A 50 -13.81 5.41 -7.26
C PHE A 50 -15.24 4.88 -7.44
N PRO A 51 -15.56 4.21 -8.56
CA PRO A 51 -16.91 3.73 -8.83
C PRO A 51 -17.14 2.43 -8.06
N SER A 52 -17.22 2.53 -6.74
CA SER A 52 -17.46 1.40 -5.83
C SER A 52 -18.63 0.53 -6.34
N ASN A 53 -19.72 1.12 -6.82
CA ASN A 53 -20.86 0.36 -7.35
C ASN A 53 -20.51 -0.61 -8.51
N GLN A 54 -19.47 -0.34 -9.32
CA GLN A 54 -19.00 -1.21 -10.40
C GLN A 54 -18.25 -2.46 -9.90
N PHE A 55 -17.81 -2.45 -8.64
CA PHE A 55 -17.11 -3.56 -7.98
C PHE A 55 -18.01 -4.36 -7.03
N GLY A 56 -19.33 -4.20 -7.16
CA GLY A 56 -20.30 -4.96 -6.35
C GLY A 56 -20.46 -4.45 -4.92
N TYR A 57 -20.18 -3.17 -4.67
CA TYR A 57 -20.46 -2.49 -3.40
C TYR A 57 -21.97 -2.21 -3.18
N SER A 58 -22.88 -2.97 -3.80
CA SER A 58 -24.21 -3.15 -3.20
C SER A 58 -23.94 -3.90 -1.89
N LEU A 59 -23.96 -3.19 -0.75
CA LEU A 59 -23.86 -3.72 0.61
C LEU A 59 -23.65 -5.24 0.60
N SER A 60 -22.38 -5.67 0.59
CA SER A 60 -22.08 -7.09 0.68
C SER A 60 -22.95 -7.66 1.77
N THR A 61 -23.97 -8.45 1.42
CA THR A 61 -24.88 -9.07 2.39
C THR A 61 -24.12 -10.05 3.29
N PHE A 62 -22.86 -10.32 2.96
CA PHE A 62 -21.95 -11.16 3.69
C PHE A 62 -20.97 -10.30 4.48
N SER A 63 -20.88 -10.59 5.78
CA SER A 63 -19.88 -9.97 6.65
C SER A 63 -18.45 -10.25 6.11
N PRO A 64 -17.49 -9.33 6.30
CA PRO A 64 -16.11 -9.49 5.82
C PRO A 64 -15.41 -10.70 6.46
N PHE A 65 -15.97 -11.19 7.57
CA PHE A 65 -15.50 -12.32 8.37
C PHE A 65 -16.00 -13.68 7.86
N PHE A 66 -16.91 -13.71 6.88
CA PHE A 66 -17.28 -14.97 6.22
C PHE A 66 -16.20 -15.38 5.21
N LEU A 67 -15.79 -16.64 5.30
CA LEU A 67 -14.95 -17.29 4.30
C LEU A 67 -15.73 -17.37 2.98
N GLN A 68 -15.39 -16.50 2.05
CA GLN A 68 -15.86 -16.58 0.67
C GLN A 68 -15.07 -17.67 -0.06
N ASN A 69 -15.67 -18.28 -1.09
CA ASN A 69 -14.97 -19.21 -1.97
C ASN A 69 -13.67 -18.57 -2.50
N CYS A 70 -12.55 -19.29 -2.40
CA CYS A 70 -11.23 -18.76 -2.73
C CYS A 70 -11.15 -18.22 -4.18
N CYS A 71 -11.80 -18.90 -5.14
CA CYS A 71 -11.82 -18.47 -6.53
C CYS A 71 -12.57 -17.15 -6.74
N ASP A 72 -13.63 -16.90 -5.97
CA ASP A 72 -14.39 -15.65 -6.05
C ASP A 72 -13.59 -14.48 -5.48
N VAL A 73 -12.91 -14.70 -4.35
CA VAL A 73 -11.98 -13.72 -3.75
C VAL A 73 -10.89 -13.35 -4.76
N ILE A 74 -10.23 -14.35 -5.35
CA ILE A 74 -9.18 -14.15 -6.35
C ILE A 74 -9.73 -13.40 -7.57
N ARG A 75 -10.86 -13.83 -8.13
CA ARG A 75 -11.46 -13.19 -9.33
C ARG A 75 -11.78 -11.72 -9.08
N ARG A 76 -12.28 -11.37 -7.89
CA ARG A 76 -12.54 -9.99 -7.49
C ARG A 76 -11.26 -9.15 -7.50
N PHE A 77 -10.19 -9.64 -6.88
CA PHE A 77 -8.94 -8.87 -6.79
C PHE A 77 -8.16 -8.84 -8.10
N LEU A 78 -8.23 -9.88 -8.94
CA LEU A 78 -7.70 -9.84 -10.30
C LEU A 78 -8.39 -8.77 -11.16
N ARG A 79 -9.72 -8.63 -11.02
CA ARG A 79 -10.47 -7.56 -11.70
C ARG A 79 -10.11 -6.17 -11.17
N LEU A 80 -9.89 -6.06 -9.86
CA LEU A 80 -9.44 -4.81 -9.25
C LEU A 80 -8.06 -4.39 -9.78
N GLU A 81 -7.07 -5.29 -9.78
CA GLU A 81 -5.76 -5.00 -10.37
C GLU A 81 -5.89 -4.58 -11.85
N ALA A 82 -6.68 -5.33 -12.64
CA ALA A 82 -6.89 -5.01 -14.05
C ALA A 82 -7.54 -3.64 -14.27
N TYR A 83 -8.43 -3.22 -13.36
CA TYR A 83 -9.04 -1.90 -13.42
C TYR A 83 -8.06 -0.78 -13.06
N CYS A 84 -7.29 -0.94 -11.97
CA CYS A 84 -6.29 0.04 -11.57
C CYS A 84 -5.17 0.18 -12.62
N ASP A 85 -4.86 -0.91 -13.34
CA ASP A 85 -3.92 -0.92 -14.46
C ASP A 85 -4.51 -0.39 -15.78
N ALA A 86 -5.81 -0.13 -15.86
CA ALA A 86 -6.42 0.37 -17.10
C ALA A 86 -5.94 1.80 -17.40
N VAL A 87 -5.61 2.09 -18.66
CA VAL A 87 -5.28 3.45 -19.09
C VAL A 87 -6.56 4.28 -19.09
N ASP A 88 -6.56 5.44 -18.42
CA ASP A 88 -7.60 6.43 -18.63
C ASP A 88 -7.54 6.90 -20.08
N ASP A 89 -8.65 6.92 -20.81
CA ASP A 89 -8.70 7.46 -22.18
C ASP A 89 -8.27 8.94 -22.16
N LEU A 90 -7.00 9.19 -22.50
CA LEU A 90 -6.36 10.52 -22.45
C LEU A 90 -6.84 11.46 -23.56
N SER A 91 -7.87 11.09 -24.32
CA SER A 91 -8.55 11.98 -25.27
C SER A 91 -9.35 13.10 -24.60
N GLY A 92 -9.61 12.98 -23.29
CA GLY A 92 -10.17 14.06 -22.48
C GLY A 92 -9.10 15.05 -21.99
N PRO A 93 -9.42 16.35 -21.88
CA PRO A 93 -8.49 17.32 -21.31
C PRO A 93 -8.09 16.89 -19.89
N LEU A 94 -6.79 17.01 -19.57
CA LEU A 94 -6.31 16.94 -18.19
C LEU A 94 -7.26 17.76 -17.30
N PRO A 95 -7.59 17.30 -16.08
CA PRO A 95 -8.30 18.12 -15.12
C PRO A 95 -7.65 19.50 -15.11
N LYS A 96 -8.38 20.53 -15.54
CA LYS A 96 -7.91 21.91 -15.40
C LYS A 96 -7.48 22.01 -13.94
N SER A 97 -6.25 22.46 -13.70
CA SER A 97 -5.81 22.71 -12.33
C SER A 97 -6.91 23.53 -11.69
N MET A 98 -7.52 22.96 -10.64
CA MET A 98 -8.52 23.67 -9.88
C MET A 98 -7.86 24.99 -9.50
N SER A 99 -8.27 26.09 -10.12
CA SER A 99 -7.80 27.43 -9.84
C SER A 99 -8.24 27.75 -8.40
N GLY A 100 -7.36 27.40 -7.48
CA GLY A 100 -7.60 27.26 -6.05
C GLY A 100 -6.46 26.48 -5.45
N SER A 101 -5.41 27.20 -5.07
CA SER A 101 -4.11 26.73 -4.57
C SER A 101 -4.18 26.03 -3.20
N ALA A 102 -5.07 25.05 -3.04
CA ALA A 102 -5.01 24.14 -1.91
C ALA A 102 -4.11 22.98 -2.33
N GLU A 103 -2.96 22.84 -1.67
CA GLU A 103 -2.13 21.63 -1.82
C GLU A 103 -2.99 20.40 -1.49
N LEU A 104 -2.81 19.33 -2.26
CA LEU A 104 -3.53 18.08 -2.06
C LEU A 104 -3.13 17.48 -0.70
N ASP A 105 -4.12 17.11 0.11
CA ASP A 105 -3.89 16.43 1.38
C ASP A 105 -4.17 14.92 1.29
N LEU A 106 -3.74 14.18 2.30
CA LEU A 106 -3.86 12.73 2.39
C LEU A 106 -5.30 12.25 2.32
N PHE A 107 -6.23 12.97 2.94
CA PHE A 107 -7.63 12.60 2.91
C PHE A 107 -8.16 12.71 1.47
N GLN A 108 -7.93 13.85 0.81
CA GLN A 108 -8.32 14.04 -0.58
C GLN A 108 -7.70 12.99 -1.50
N ALA A 109 -6.42 12.68 -1.32
CA ALA A 109 -5.74 11.68 -2.14
C ALA A 109 -6.31 10.26 -1.93
N LEU A 110 -6.61 9.88 -0.68
CA LEU A 110 -7.16 8.56 -0.34
C LEU A 110 -8.58 8.35 -0.90
N PHE A 111 -9.43 9.38 -0.84
CA PHE A 111 -10.83 9.28 -1.30
C PHE A 111 -11.01 9.64 -2.77
N PHE A 112 -10.07 10.38 -3.37
CA PHE A 112 -10.09 10.83 -4.75
C PHE A 112 -8.71 10.64 -5.41
N PRO A 113 -8.25 9.41 -5.59
CA PRO A 113 -6.91 9.12 -6.13
C PRO A 113 -6.69 9.71 -7.53
N ARG A 114 -7.75 9.83 -8.34
CA ARG A 114 -7.67 10.46 -9.67
C ARG A 114 -7.41 11.97 -9.65
N SER A 115 -7.39 12.59 -8.46
CA SER A 115 -7.01 14.00 -8.29
C SER A 115 -5.50 14.21 -8.19
N ILE A 116 -4.72 13.17 -7.86
CA ILE A 116 -3.25 13.25 -7.77
C ILE A 116 -2.55 12.78 -9.06
N ALA A 117 -3.10 11.78 -9.76
CA ALA A 117 -2.62 11.35 -11.08
C ALA A 117 -3.71 10.59 -11.87
N PRO A 118 -3.67 10.61 -13.23
CA PRO A 118 -4.51 9.74 -14.05
C PRO A 118 -4.07 8.28 -13.93
N ARG A 119 -4.95 7.32 -14.28
CA ARG A 119 -4.53 5.92 -14.30
C ARG A 119 -3.46 5.67 -15.34
N THR A 120 -2.39 5.05 -14.90
CA THR A 120 -1.32 4.54 -15.75
C THR A 120 -1.04 3.08 -15.37
N PRO A 121 -0.90 2.19 -16.36
CA PRO A 121 -0.67 0.77 -16.09
C PRO A 121 0.63 0.57 -15.31
N MET A 122 0.67 -0.44 -14.45
CA MET A 122 1.93 -0.92 -13.86
C MET A 122 2.81 -1.69 -14.86
N LYS A 123 2.22 -2.14 -15.98
CA LYS A 123 2.94 -2.77 -17.12
C LYS A 123 2.98 -1.91 -18.41
N PRO A 124 3.51 -0.67 -18.42
CA PRO A 124 3.81 0.03 -19.65
C PRO A 124 5.21 -0.37 -20.16
N ALA A 125 5.46 -0.18 -21.45
CA ALA A 125 6.82 -0.21 -21.97
C ALA A 125 7.68 0.83 -21.25
N ALA A 126 8.97 0.53 -21.05
CA ALA A 126 9.96 1.48 -20.54
C ALA A 126 9.95 2.73 -21.42
N ALA A 127 9.33 3.81 -20.93
CA ALA A 127 9.04 5.01 -21.71
C ALA A 127 9.76 6.23 -21.16
N THR A 128 10.00 6.27 -19.86
CA THR A 128 10.56 7.43 -19.17
C THR A 128 11.66 6.99 -18.22
N GLN A 129 12.90 7.43 -18.49
CA GLN A 129 14.02 7.22 -17.59
C GLN A 129 13.78 8.00 -16.28
N MET A 130 14.06 7.36 -15.16
CA MET A 130 14.08 7.98 -13.85
C MET A 130 15.21 9.01 -13.80
N ALA A 131 14.90 10.19 -13.30
CA ALA A 131 15.79 11.32 -13.10
C ALA A 131 15.17 12.20 -12.00
N GLU A 132 15.94 13.14 -11.47
CA GLU A 132 15.43 14.12 -10.49
C GLU A 132 14.08 14.71 -10.92
N GLN A 133 13.95 15.14 -12.18
CA GLN A 133 12.75 15.84 -12.67
C GLN A 133 11.53 14.93 -12.84
N THR A 134 11.72 13.61 -12.90
CA THR A 134 10.65 12.63 -13.11
C THR A 134 10.22 11.92 -11.83
N LEU A 135 10.96 12.11 -10.73
CA LEU A 135 10.71 11.49 -9.43
C LEU A 135 9.29 11.73 -8.90
N SER A 136 8.87 12.99 -8.82
CA SER A 136 7.55 13.35 -8.29
C SER A 136 6.42 12.77 -9.14
N ALA A 137 6.56 12.80 -10.47
CA ALA A 137 5.58 12.22 -11.38
C ALA A 137 5.47 10.70 -11.23
N MET A 138 6.59 9.99 -11.07
CA MET A 138 6.61 8.56 -10.77
C MET A 138 5.89 8.27 -9.46
N TRP A 139 6.24 9.00 -8.41
CA TRP A 139 5.66 8.83 -7.08
C TRP A 139 4.14 9.04 -7.07
N PHE A 140 3.65 10.13 -7.66
CA PHE A 140 2.21 10.42 -7.69
C PHE A 140 1.41 9.32 -8.40
N ARG A 141 1.94 8.76 -9.48
CA ARG A 141 1.27 7.66 -10.20
C ARG A 141 1.21 6.38 -9.38
N LEU A 142 2.29 6.02 -8.68
CA LEU A 142 2.30 4.86 -7.79
C LEU A 142 1.35 5.03 -6.61
N VAL A 143 1.31 6.22 -6.00
CA VAL A 143 0.39 6.52 -4.90
C VAL A 143 -1.07 6.54 -5.37
N ALA A 144 -1.35 7.10 -6.55
CA ALA A 144 -2.68 7.08 -7.15
C ALA A 144 -3.17 5.66 -7.39
N HIS A 145 -2.33 4.81 -7.99
CA HIS A 145 -2.63 3.39 -8.20
C HIS A 145 -2.92 2.68 -6.89
N TYR A 146 -2.08 2.88 -5.87
CA TYR A 146 -2.26 2.29 -4.56
C TYR A 146 -3.57 2.73 -3.88
N PHE A 147 -3.88 4.02 -3.86
CA PHE A 147 -5.11 4.54 -3.25
C PHE A 147 -6.36 4.11 -4.03
N GLU A 148 -6.30 4.03 -5.36
CA GLU A 148 -7.40 3.48 -6.15
C GLU A 148 -7.60 1.99 -5.88
N TRP A 149 -6.52 1.23 -5.73
CA TRP A 149 -6.57 -0.17 -5.32
C TRP A 149 -7.17 -0.33 -3.91
N LEU A 150 -6.73 0.48 -2.93
CA LEU A 150 -7.33 0.47 -1.59
C LEU A 150 -8.83 0.77 -1.61
N ALA A 151 -9.26 1.74 -2.41
CA ALA A 151 -10.68 2.08 -2.57
C ALA A 151 -11.50 0.91 -3.18
N GLY A 152 -10.86 -0.07 -3.80
CA GLY A 152 -11.45 -1.31 -4.29
C GLY A 152 -11.53 -2.46 -3.27
N ILE A 153 -10.97 -2.30 -2.06
CA ILE A 153 -11.02 -3.32 -1.01
C ILE A 153 -12.24 -3.09 -0.11
N SER A 154 -13.31 -3.83 -0.39
CA SER A 154 -14.59 -3.68 0.31
C SER A 154 -14.51 -3.89 1.82
N GLU A 155 -13.56 -4.70 2.30
CA GLU A 155 -13.39 -5.00 3.71
C GLU A 155 -12.97 -3.75 4.50
N LEU A 156 -12.28 -2.79 3.87
CA LEU A 156 -11.84 -1.56 4.55
C LEU A 156 -13.00 -0.67 5.00
N GLN A 157 -14.22 -0.86 4.48
CA GLN A 157 -15.40 -0.11 4.95
C GLN A 157 -15.76 -0.43 6.42
N TYR A 158 -15.31 -1.58 6.94
CA TYR A 158 -15.54 -2.01 8.32
C TYR A 158 -14.45 -1.55 9.29
N LEU A 159 -13.40 -0.90 8.78
CA LEU A 159 -12.34 -0.31 9.58
C LEU A 159 -12.66 1.17 9.84
N GLY A 160 -12.51 1.60 11.09
CA GLY A 160 -12.70 3.00 11.48
C GLY A 160 -11.77 3.93 10.68
N ASP A 161 -12.21 5.16 10.42
CA ASP A 161 -11.50 6.04 9.48
C ASP A 161 -10.07 6.38 9.93
N GLU A 162 -9.82 6.57 11.22
CA GLU A 162 -8.46 6.76 11.73
C GLU A 162 -7.57 5.54 11.50
N ASP A 163 -8.09 4.34 11.76
CA ASP A 163 -7.34 3.09 11.57
C ASP A 163 -7.10 2.81 10.09
N LYS A 164 -8.08 3.12 9.24
CA LYS A 164 -7.98 3.03 7.77
C LYS A 164 -6.90 3.96 7.24
N LEU A 165 -6.84 5.19 7.73
CA LEU A 165 -5.80 6.15 7.37
C LEU A 165 -4.41 5.65 7.79
N ARG A 166 -4.28 5.14 9.03
CA ARG A 166 -3.02 4.58 9.53
C ARG A 166 -2.58 3.37 8.72
N LEU A 167 -3.48 2.42 8.45
CA LEU A 167 -3.21 1.26 7.60
C LEU A 167 -2.73 1.68 6.21
N ALA A 168 -3.45 2.61 5.56
CA ALA A 168 -3.13 3.09 4.23
C ALA A 168 -1.73 3.71 4.17
N VAL A 169 -1.38 4.58 5.13
CA VAL A 169 -0.08 5.27 5.09
C VAL A 169 1.07 4.34 5.49
N CYS A 170 0.92 3.57 6.57
CA CYS A 170 1.99 2.72 7.09
C CYS A 170 2.36 1.57 6.15
N GLN A 171 1.44 1.15 5.27
CA GLN A 171 1.65 0.05 4.34
C GLN A 171 1.96 0.50 2.91
N LEU A 172 1.83 1.80 2.61
CA LEU A 172 1.96 2.35 1.26
C LEU A 172 3.24 1.87 0.56
N CYS A 173 4.41 2.18 1.12
CA CYS A 173 5.68 1.81 0.49
C CYS A 173 5.83 0.31 0.34
N LYS A 174 5.38 -0.50 1.31
CA LYS A 174 5.47 -1.97 1.21
C LYS A 174 4.62 -2.53 0.08
N VAL A 175 3.36 -2.09 -0.03
CA VAL A 175 2.43 -2.57 -1.06
C VAL A 175 2.84 -2.07 -2.45
N VAL A 176 3.28 -0.81 -2.55
CA VAL A 176 3.81 -0.24 -3.79
C VAL A 176 5.07 -0.99 -4.22
N CYS A 177 6.05 -1.13 -3.32
CA CYS A 177 7.28 -1.87 -3.60
C CYS A 177 7.04 -3.33 -3.97
N PHE A 178 6.05 -4.01 -3.37
CA PHE A 178 5.71 -5.37 -3.79
C PHE A 178 5.14 -5.42 -5.21
N SER A 179 4.38 -4.39 -5.61
CA SER A 179 3.90 -4.26 -6.99
C SER A 179 5.07 -4.00 -7.96
N VAL A 180 6.07 -3.21 -7.55
CA VAL A 180 7.33 -3.00 -8.30
C VAL A 180 8.14 -4.30 -8.43
N VAL A 181 8.27 -5.08 -7.35
CA VAL A 181 8.92 -6.41 -7.38
C VAL A 181 8.24 -7.30 -8.42
N TYR A 182 6.90 -7.37 -8.41
CA TYR A 182 6.17 -8.19 -9.36
C TYR A 182 6.30 -7.69 -10.80
N ALA A 183 6.33 -6.38 -11.03
CA ALA A 183 6.58 -5.80 -12.35
C ALA A 183 7.96 -6.22 -12.90
N ASN A 184 9.01 -6.13 -12.08
CA ASN A 184 10.37 -6.55 -12.44
C ASN A 184 10.48 -8.07 -12.60
N TYR A 185 9.75 -8.87 -11.81
CA TYR A 185 9.69 -10.32 -11.99
C TYR A 185 9.16 -10.67 -13.39
N ASN A 186 8.06 -10.04 -13.83
CA ASN A 186 7.54 -10.25 -15.18
C ASN A 186 8.56 -9.86 -16.26
N ARG A 187 9.26 -8.73 -16.09
CA ARG A 187 10.30 -8.27 -17.03
C ARG A 187 11.50 -9.21 -17.10
N ALA A 188 11.89 -9.77 -15.97
CA ALA A 188 12.94 -10.77 -15.92
C ALA A 188 12.57 -12.04 -16.70
N LEU A 189 11.30 -12.47 -16.67
CA LEU A 189 10.82 -13.56 -17.51
C LEU A 189 10.89 -13.23 -19.01
N ASP A 190 10.78 -11.95 -19.37
CA ASP A 190 10.91 -11.44 -20.74
C ASP A 190 12.39 -11.19 -21.15
N GLY A 191 13.35 -11.47 -20.27
CA GLY A 191 14.79 -11.27 -20.52
C GLY A 191 15.32 -9.86 -20.25
N ASP A 192 14.52 -8.97 -19.67
CA ASP A 192 14.88 -7.60 -19.32
C ASP A 192 15.21 -7.48 -17.82
N GLU A 193 16.38 -7.99 -17.45
CA GLU A 193 16.85 -8.03 -16.05
C GLU A 193 17.74 -6.85 -15.65
N GLU A 194 18.30 -6.13 -16.62
CA GLU A 194 19.25 -5.04 -16.37
C GLU A 194 18.54 -3.79 -15.84
N LEU A 195 17.34 -3.52 -16.35
CA LEU A 195 16.57 -2.34 -15.97
C LEU A 195 15.85 -2.52 -14.63
N LEU A 196 15.69 -1.42 -13.89
CA LEU A 196 14.74 -1.32 -12.80
C LEU A 196 13.44 -0.71 -13.32
N HIS A 197 12.34 -1.45 -13.28
CA HIS A 197 11.03 -0.96 -13.71
C HIS A 197 10.20 -0.53 -12.51
N PHE A 198 9.83 0.75 -12.40
CA PHE A 198 8.93 1.22 -11.34
C PHE A 198 7.46 0.99 -11.68
N GLY A 199 7.15 0.71 -12.95
CA GLY A 199 5.78 0.72 -13.48
C GLY A 199 5.38 2.14 -13.92
N SER A 200 4.16 2.31 -14.43
CA SER A 200 3.62 3.64 -14.82
C SER A 200 4.45 4.43 -15.84
N GLY A 201 5.35 3.76 -16.55
CA GLY A 201 6.17 4.25 -17.67
C GLY A 201 7.62 4.43 -17.28
N PHE A 202 7.91 4.34 -15.98
CA PHE A 202 9.19 4.72 -15.41
C PHE A 202 10.11 3.52 -15.26
N TYR A 203 11.35 3.73 -15.67
CA TYR A 203 12.43 2.76 -15.53
C TYR A 203 13.74 3.46 -15.20
N TRP A 204 14.70 2.74 -14.64
CA TRP A 204 16.06 3.19 -14.46
C TRP A 204 17.01 2.24 -15.18
N ASP A 205 17.80 2.81 -16.08
CA ASP A 205 18.90 2.16 -16.79
C ASP A 205 20.25 2.58 -16.19
N PRO A 206 21.01 1.66 -15.56
CA PRO A 206 22.32 1.96 -14.97
C PRO A 206 23.35 2.41 -16.01
N ALA A 207 23.18 2.05 -17.29
CA ALA A 207 24.15 2.38 -18.34
C ALA A 207 24.02 3.83 -18.82
N ARG A 208 22.89 4.49 -18.57
CA ARG A 208 22.64 5.87 -19.03
C ARG A 208 23.20 6.93 -18.08
N GLY A 209 23.53 6.54 -16.85
CA GLY A 209 23.94 7.45 -15.78
C GLY A 209 22.83 8.42 -15.38
N ASN A 210 22.88 8.89 -14.14
CA ASN A 210 21.98 9.90 -13.62
C ASN A 210 22.72 10.85 -12.67
N ASP A 211 21.99 11.71 -11.98
CA ASP A 211 22.58 12.35 -10.82
C ASP A 211 22.87 11.31 -9.71
N PRO A 212 23.94 11.49 -8.91
CA PRO A 212 24.40 10.48 -7.96
C PRO A 212 23.34 10.04 -6.93
N LEU A 213 22.48 10.96 -6.47
CA LEU A 213 21.49 10.64 -5.46
C LEU A 213 20.41 9.70 -6.02
N MET A 214 19.97 9.94 -7.26
CA MET A 214 19.00 9.06 -7.93
C MET A 214 19.60 7.70 -8.25
N ASP A 215 20.85 7.68 -8.73
CA ASP A 215 21.57 6.42 -9.01
C ASP A 215 21.74 5.59 -7.75
N ASP A 216 22.18 6.18 -6.63
CA ASP A 216 22.33 5.48 -5.35
C ASP A 216 20.99 4.87 -4.89
N TYR A 217 19.90 5.65 -4.95
CA TYR A 217 18.56 5.18 -4.59
C TYR A 217 18.08 4.04 -5.50
N CYS A 218 18.18 4.20 -6.82
CA CYS A 218 17.71 3.20 -7.78
C CYS A 218 18.57 1.93 -7.74
N GLN A 219 19.88 2.06 -7.54
CA GLN A 219 20.79 0.92 -7.44
C GLN A 219 20.50 0.09 -6.18
N GLU A 220 20.27 0.73 -5.03
CA GLU A 220 19.90 -0.01 -3.81
C GLU A 220 18.52 -0.66 -3.91
N MET A 221 17.53 0.04 -4.50
CA MET A 221 16.22 -0.54 -4.82
C MET A 221 16.36 -1.78 -5.70
N LYS A 222 17.12 -1.67 -6.80
CA LYS A 222 17.37 -2.77 -7.75
C LYS A 222 18.06 -3.95 -7.08
N ARG A 223 19.07 -3.70 -6.24
CA ARG A 223 19.79 -4.74 -5.48
C ARG A 223 18.86 -5.54 -4.58
N ILE A 224 17.99 -4.86 -3.82
CA ILE A 224 17.03 -5.53 -2.94
C ILE A 224 15.96 -6.25 -3.74
N ILE A 225 15.42 -5.63 -4.80
CA ILE A 225 14.44 -6.23 -5.69
C ILE A 225 14.97 -7.53 -6.31
N ASN A 226 16.20 -7.54 -6.82
CA ASN A 226 16.81 -8.75 -7.37
C ASN A 226 16.91 -9.86 -6.32
N HIS A 227 17.23 -9.53 -5.06
CA HIS A 227 17.24 -10.51 -3.98
C HIS A 227 15.86 -11.10 -3.67
N ILE A 228 14.79 -10.31 -3.83
CA ILE A 228 13.40 -10.77 -3.63
C ILE A 228 12.90 -11.54 -4.86
N ILE A 229 13.29 -11.16 -6.07
CA ILE A 229 12.82 -11.80 -7.31
C ILE A 229 13.34 -13.21 -7.47
N GLU A 230 14.58 -13.51 -7.04
CA GLU A 230 15.14 -14.87 -7.18
C GLU A 230 14.25 -15.97 -6.55
N PRO A 231 13.80 -15.87 -5.29
CA PRO A 231 12.84 -16.83 -4.75
C PRO A 231 11.49 -16.81 -5.48
N VAL A 232 11.02 -15.65 -5.96
CA VAL A 232 9.78 -15.52 -6.77
C VAL A 232 9.89 -16.28 -8.09
N LYS A 233 11.04 -16.17 -8.79
CA LYS A 233 11.36 -16.94 -10.01
C LYS A 233 11.37 -18.43 -9.72
N LYS A 234 12.04 -18.85 -8.64
CA LYS A 234 12.12 -20.26 -8.25
C LYS A 234 10.75 -20.88 -8.00
N VAL A 235 9.82 -20.14 -7.40
CA VAL A 235 8.45 -20.65 -7.18
C VAL A 235 7.53 -20.48 -8.39
N GLY A 236 7.86 -19.63 -9.36
CA GLY A 236 6.96 -19.31 -10.46
C GLY A 236 5.65 -18.72 -9.94
N MET A 237 5.72 -17.55 -9.30
CA MET A 237 4.55 -16.90 -8.72
C MET A 237 3.52 -16.55 -9.80
N SER A 238 2.32 -17.07 -9.64
CA SER A 238 1.15 -16.73 -10.47
C SER A 238 0.58 -15.35 -10.11
N LYS A 239 -0.26 -14.80 -10.99
CA LYS A 239 -0.93 -13.52 -10.73
C LYS A 239 -1.92 -13.62 -9.56
N GLU A 240 -2.55 -14.78 -9.41
CA GLU A 240 -3.46 -15.14 -8.32
C GLU A 240 -2.74 -15.11 -6.96
N GLU A 241 -1.54 -15.68 -6.89
CA GLU A 241 -0.73 -15.64 -5.67
C GLU A 241 -0.24 -14.24 -5.37
N PHE A 242 0.18 -13.50 -6.40
CA PHE A 242 0.58 -12.11 -6.23
C PHE A 242 -0.54 -11.28 -5.57
N VAL A 243 -1.78 -11.34 -6.05
CA VAL A 243 -2.87 -10.53 -5.46
C VAL A 243 -3.17 -10.91 -4.02
N LEU A 244 -3.07 -12.21 -3.68
CA LEU A 244 -3.28 -12.67 -2.31
C LEU A 244 -2.12 -12.27 -1.38
N VAL A 245 -0.87 -12.42 -1.83
CA VAL A 245 0.30 -11.99 -1.05
C VAL A 245 0.29 -10.47 -0.89
N LYS A 246 -0.13 -9.70 -1.89
CA LYS A 246 -0.29 -8.24 -1.80
C LYS A 246 -1.29 -7.82 -0.71
N LEU A 247 -2.40 -8.55 -0.58
CA LEU A 247 -3.36 -8.36 0.51
C LEU A 247 -2.77 -8.75 1.87
N ILE A 248 -2.00 -9.84 1.94
CA ILE A 248 -1.29 -10.23 3.16
C ILE A 248 -0.31 -9.14 3.59
N VAL A 249 0.44 -8.56 2.66
CA VAL A 249 1.34 -7.42 2.91
C VAL A 249 0.57 -6.21 3.43
N LEU A 250 -0.58 -5.88 2.84
CA LEU A 250 -1.43 -4.78 3.32
C LEU A 250 -1.88 -5.02 4.76
N PHE A 251 -2.40 -6.21 5.07
CA PHE A 251 -2.97 -6.51 6.38
C PHE A 251 -1.95 -7.06 7.39
N ASP A 252 -0.65 -7.06 7.09
CA ASP A 252 0.36 -7.49 8.05
C ASP A 252 0.57 -6.43 9.14
N CYS A 253 0.02 -6.68 10.33
CA CYS A 253 0.15 -5.79 11.47
C CYS A 253 1.36 -6.02 12.37
N THR A 254 2.32 -6.85 11.98
CA THR A 254 3.47 -7.19 12.85
C THR A 254 4.23 -5.94 13.29
N ASN A 255 4.39 -4.97 12.39
CA ASN A 255 5.08 -3.68 12.66
C ASN A 255 4.14 -2.47 12.56
N LEU A 256 2.81 -2.68 12.58
CA LEU A 256 1.84 -1.57 12.53
C LEU A 256 1.64 -0.98 13.93
N MET A 257 2.13 0.25 14.10
CA MET A 257 1.95 1.04 15.31
C MET A 257 0.73 1.94 15.20
N GLY A 258 0.13 2.27 16.35
CA GLY A 258 -0.95 3.25 16.45
C GLY A 258 -2.34 2.78 16.03
N LEU A 259 -2.56 1.56 15.54
CA LEU A 259 -3.94 1.08 15.34
C LEU A 259 -4.68 0.93 16.68
N SER A 260 -5.97 1.21 16.69
CA SER A 260 -6.83 0.89 17.84
C SER A 260 -6.87 -0.63 18.10
N PRO A 261 -7.26 -1.09 19.30
CA PRO A 261 -7.41 -2.53 19.56
C PRO A 261 -8.35 -3.23 18.56
N ALA A 262 -9.45 -2.56 18.17
CA ALA A 262 -10.38 -3.06 17.17
C ALA A 262 -9.76 -3.07 15.76
N GLY A 263 -8.99 -2.04 15.41
CA GLY A 263 -8.27 -1.98 14.14
C GLY A 263 -7.21 -3.08 14.02
N LEU A 264 -6.49 -3.39 15.10
CA LEU A 264 -5.53 -4.50 15.17
C LEU A 264 -6.22 -5.85 15.01
N GLU A 265 -7.34 -6.06 15.71
CA GLU A 265 -8.13 -7.29 15.60
C GLU A 265 -8.65 -7.48 14.16
N PHE A 266 -9.24 -6.43 13.57
CA PHE A 266 -9.69 -6.43 12.19
C PHE A 266 -8.55 -6.79 11.22
N THR A 267 -7.42 -6.10 11.35
CA THR A 267 -6.26 -6.28 10.46
C THR A 267 -5.69 -7.70 10.56
N ARG A 268 -5.57 -8.25 11.78
CA ARG A 268 -5.17 -9.65 11.98
C ARG A 268 -6.16 -10.64 11.37
N SER A 269 -7.45 -10.40 11.55
CA SER A 269 -8.50 -11.24 10.98
C SER A 269 -8.42 -11.26 9.45
N MET A 270 -8.24 -10.11 8.82
CA MET A 270 -8.08 -10.01 7.37
C MET A 270 -6.79 -10.67 6.87
N CYS A 271 -5.67 -10.47 7.57
CA CYS A 271 -4.41 -11.14 7.23
C CYS A 271 -4.57 -12.67 7.27
N ASN A 272 -5.20 -13.20 8.32
CA ASN A 272 -5.47 -14.63 8.45
C ASN A 272 -6.43 -15.13 7.37
N LYS A 273 -7.49 -14.38 7.05
CA LYS A 273 -8.40 -14.69 5.94
C LYS A 273 -7.63 -14.91 4.65
N TYR A 274 -6.78 -13.97 4.25
CA TYR A 274 -6.05 -14.09 2.99
C TYR A 274 -4.93 -15.15 3.02
N ARG A 275 -4.33 -15.44 4.18
CA ARG A 275 -3.43 -16.59 4.35
C ARG A 275 -4.15 -17.93 4.15
N VAL A 276 -5.35 -18.07 4.71
CA VAL A 276 -6.19 -19.27 4.51
C VAL A 276 -6.62 -19.38 3.04
N THR A 277 -7.09 -18.29 2.42
CA THR A 277 -7.43 -18.26 1.00
C THR A 277 -6.24 -18.65 0.10
N LEU A 278 -5.03 -18.19 0.42
CA LEU A 278 -3.82 -18.57 -0.30
C LEU A 278 -3.51 -20.07 -0.14
N MET A 279 -3.63 -20.60 1.08
CA MET A 279 -3.42 -22.03 1.35
C MET A 279 -4.43 -22.91 0.60
N GLU A 280 -5.71 -22.52 0.59
CA GLU A 280 -6.75 -23.20 -0.19
C GLU A 280 -6.43 -23.18 -1.69
N TYR A 281 -6.07 -22.01 -2.24
CA TYR A 281 -5.73 -21.89 -3.66
C TYR A 281 -4.50 -22.73 -4.05
N VAL A 282 -3.44 -22.68 -3.24
CA VAL A 282 -2.22 -23.45 -3.47
C VAL A 282 -2.51 -24.95 -3.36
N GLY A 283 -3.31 -25.38 -2.38
CA GLY A 283 -3.73 -26.77 -2.22
C GLY A 283 -4.48 -27.27 -3.46
N MET A 284 -5.49 -26.53 -3.91
CA MET A 284 -6.24 -26.85 -5.13
C MET A 284 -5.33 -26.98 -6.36
N LYS A 285 -4.38 -26.06 -6.54
CA LYS A 285 -3.44 -26.12 -7.67
C LYS A 285 -2.47 -27.29 -7.58
N MET A 286 -2.07 -27.67 -6.37
CA MET A 286 -1.22 -28.84 -6.14
C MET A 286 -1.96 -30.14 -6.40
N GLU A 287 -3.23 -30.23 -6.03
CA GLU A 287 -4.12 -31.37 -6.34
C GLU A 287 -4.34 -31.50 -7.86
N GLU A 288 -4.67 -30.40 -8.57
CA GLU A 288 -4.79 -30.39 -10.03
C GLU A 288 -3.50 -30.91 -10.73
N MET A 289 -2.32 -30.53 -10.20
CA MET A 289 -1.05 -31.03 -10.71
C MET A 289 -0.78 -32.49 -10.32
N ALA A 290 -1.24 -32.92 -9.15
CA ALA A 290 -1.06 -34.28 -8.64
C ALA A 290 -1.70 -35.30 -9.58
N ASP A 291 -2.92 -35.01 -10.04
CA ASP A 291 -3.66 -35.86 -11.00
C ASP A 291 -2.85 -36.08 -12.28
N SER A 292 -2.18 -35.03 -12.76
CA SER A 292 -1.36 -35.10 -13.98
C SER A 292 0.00 -35.78 -13.78
N LYS A 293 0.56 -35.75 -12.56
CA LYS A 293 1.92 -36.20 -12.25
C LYS A 293 1.98 -37.49 -11.43
N GLY A 294 0.83 -38.03 -11.03
CA GLY A 294 0.73 -39.23 -10.20
C GLY A 294 1.30 -39.05 -8.79
N TRP A 295 1.20 -37.85 -8.21
CA TRP A 295 1.72 -37.59 -6.87
C TRP A 295 0.81 -38.20 -5.79
N SER A 296 1.43 -38.73 -4.74
CA SER A 296 0.74 -39.18 -3.54
C SER A 296 0.22 -37.99 -2.70
N GLU A 297 -0.79 -38.23 -1.86
CA GLU A 297 -1.34 -37.21 -0.95
C GLU A 297 -0.25 -36.57 -0.05
N GLY A 298 0.72 -37.37 0.41
CA GLY A 298 1.85 -36.88 1.19
C GLY A 298 2.76 -35.93 0.41
N GLU A 299 2.99 -36.19 -0.88
CA GLU A 299 3.76 -35.30 -1.75
C GLU A 299 3.02 -34.00 -2.03
N VAL A 300 1.71 -34.06 -2.27
CA VAL A 300 0.85 -32.88 -2.45
C VAL A 300 0.92 -31.97 -1.23
N LYS A 301 0.78 -32.55 -0.02
CA LYS A 301 0.89 -31.80 1.23
C LYS A 301 2.27 -31.16 1.41
N ASN A 302 3.34 -31.91 1.18
CA ASN A 302 4.71 -31.40 1.32
C ASN A 302 4.99 -30.25 0.35
N ARG A 303 4.58 -30.39 -0.92
CA ARG A 303 4.75 -29.34 -1.94
C ARG A 303 3.89 -28.11 -1.66
N THR A 304 2.66 -28.31 -1.16
CA THR A 304 1.78 -27.23 -0.69
C THR A 304 2.47 -26.43 0.43
N MET A 305 2.98 -27.12 1.46
CA MET A 305 3.67 -26.47 2.58
C MET A 305 4.95 -25.76 2.15
N GLU A 306 5.75 -26.38 1.27
CA GLU A 306 6.96 -25.74 0.72
C GLU A 306 6.62 -24.46 -0.05
N ARG A 307 5.59 -24.52 -0.90
CA ARG A 307 5.14 -23.36 -1.68
C ARG A 307 4.60 -22.26 -0.78
N MET A 308 3.77 -22.60 0.21
CA MET A 308 3.25 -21.65 1.19
C MET A 308 4.38 -20.95 1.96
N ARG A 309 5.39 -21.70 2.42
CA ARG A 309 6.56 -21.10 3.09
C ARG A 309 7.24 -20.07 2.19
N ASN A 310 7.56 -20.46 0.95
CA ASN A 310 8.26 -19.57 0.03
C ASN A 310 7.44 -18.30 -0.31
N LEU A 311 6.11 -18.41 -0.44
CA LEU A 311 5.24 -17.26 -0.70
C LEU A 311 5.11 -16.34 0.54
N LEU A 312 5.04 -16.91 1.74
CA LEU A 312 4.91 -16.17 3.00
C LEU A 312 6.24 -15.60 3.53
N ASP A 313 7.37 -16.01 2.97
CA ASP A 313 8.69 -15.42 3.26
C ASP A 313 8.92 -14.11 2.46
N LEU A 314 8.23 -13.91 1.34
CA LEU A 314 8.38 -12.71 0.49
C LEU A 314 8.13 -11.38 1.21
N PRO A 315 7.10 -11.25 2.07
CA PRO A 315 6.87 -10.05 2.87
C PRO A 315 8.09 -9.59 3.69
N ILE A 316 8.99 -10.49 4.10
CA ILE A 316 10.20 -10.13 4.87
C ILE A 316 11.15 -9.27 4.02
N GLY A 317 11.37 -9.66 2.76
CA GLY A 317 12.18 -8.87 1.83
C GLY A 317 11.50 -7.54 1.48
N VAL A 318 10.18 -7.57 1.30
CA VAL A 318 9.36 -6.39 1.03
C VAL A 318 9.40 -5.39 2.18
N GLU A 319 9.44 -5.83 3.44
CA GLU A 319 9.60 -4.95 4.61
C GLU A 319 10.87 -4.11 4.49
N LYS A 320 11.99 -4.75 4.13
CA LYS A 320 13.27 -4.06 3.94
C LYS A 320 13.21 -3.08 2.77
N LEU A 321 12.60 -3.48 1.66
CA LEU A 321 12.47 -2.63 0.47
C LEU A 321 11.57 -1.42 0.74
N GLY A 322 10.41 -1.64 1.35
CA GLY A 322 9.48 -0.56 1.71
C GLY A 322 10.06 0.41 2.74
N LYS A 323 10.91 -0.08 3.66
CA LYS A 323 11.65 0.80 4.57
C LYS A 323 12.69 1.65 3.85
N LEU A 324 13.50 1.05 2.96
CA LEU A 324 14.46 1.80 2.14
C LEU A 324 13.75 2.88 1.33
N ASP A 325 12.65 2.52 0.67
CA ASP A 325 11.87 3.42 -0.16
C ASP A 325 11.32 4.61 0.63
N ASP A 326 10.61 4.32 1.72
CA ASP A 326 10.04 5.34 2.59
C ASP A 326 11.13 6.24 3.20
N ASP A 327 12.27 5.64 3.61
CA ASP A 327 13.33 6.39 4.24
C ASP A 327 14.02 7.36 3.27
N SER A 328 14.21 6.91 2.03
CA SER A 328 14.80 7.70 0.94
C SER A 328 13.85 8.80 0.49
N LEU A 329 12.57 8.48 0.28
CA LEU A 329 11.55 9.45 -0.10
C LEU A 329 11.36 10.53 0.97
N ALA A 330 11.37 10.17 2.25
CA ALA A 330 11.32 11.17 3.33
C ALA A 330 12.50 12.16 3.27
N ALA A 331 13.72 11.69 3.02
CA ALA A 331 14.89 12.55 2.86
C ALA A 331 14.79 13.45 1.61
N MET A 332 14.25 12.92 0.50
CA MET A 332 14.01 13.70 -0.72
C MET A 332 12.91 14.76 -0.52
N VAL A 333 11.88 14.46 0.26
CA VAL A 333 10.82 15.43 0.66
C VAL A 333 11.41 16.57 1.51
N GLU A 334 12.25 16.22 2.50
CA GLU A 334 12.91 17.21 3.38
C GLU A 334 13.81 18.16 2.59
N SER A 335 14.63 17.61 1.69
CA SER A 335 15.54 18.38 0.82
C SER A 335 14.87 19.05 -0.38
N ASN A 336 13.59 18.74 -0.65
CA ASN A 336 12.86 19.13 -1.88
C ASN A 336 13.53 18.66 -3.18
N TYR A 337 14.24 17.54 -3.11
CA TYR A 337 14.85 16.94 -4.28
C TYR A 337 13.76 16.44 -5.25
N GLY A 338 13.90 16.71 -6.55
CA GLY A 338 12.93 16.31 -7.57
C GLY A 338 11.52 16.90 -7.43
N GLY A 339 11.38 18.02 -6.69
CA GLY A 339 10.09 18.65 -6.43
C GLY A 339 9.19 17.85 -5.48
N MET A 340 9.78 17.01 -4.61
CA MET A 340 9.05 16.15 -3.69
C MET A 340 8.43 16.87 -2.48
N ARG A 341 8.72 18.16 -2.26
CA ARG A 341 8.13 18.90 -1.14
C ARG A 341 6.68 19.30 -1.46
N GLY A 342 5.74 18.70 -0.74
CA GLY A 342 4.33 19.08 -0.72
C GLY A 342 3.59 18.50 0.48
N THR A 343 2.41 19.04 0.79
CA THR A 343 1.58 18.61 1.94
C THR A 343 1.34 17.10 1.96
N LEU A 344 0.91 16.51 0.83
CA LEU A 344 0.65 15.07 0.76
C LEU A 344 1.89 14.22 1.05
N GLN A 345 3.03 14.55 0.42
CA GLN A 345 4.27 13.80 0.59
C GLN A 345 4.78 13.91 2.03
N GLN A 346 4.65 15.08 2.66
CA GLN A 346 5.00 15.29 4.06
C GLN A 346 4.11 14.47 5.00
N GLN A 347 2.79 14.47 4.77
CA GLN A 347 1.85 13.66 5.54
C GLN A 347 2.15 12.16 5.42
N ILE A 348 2.53 11.69 4.23
CA ILE A 348 2.84 10.28 3.98
C ILE A 348 4.21 9.88 4.53
N HIS A 349 5.28 10.63 4.28
CA HIS A 349 6.65 10.18 4.57
C HIS A 349 7.23 10.78 5.85
N THR A 350 6.93 12.04 6.16
CA THR A 350 7.49 12.73 7.32
C THR A 350 6.61 12.56 8.56
N GLU A 351 5.29 12.66 8.43
CA GLU A 351 4.37 12.54 9.56
C GLU A 351 4.11 11.08 9.93
N SER A 352 4.10 10.16 8.97
CA SER A 352 3.94 8.73 9.27
C SER A 352 5.14 8.13 10.00
N ARG A 353 6.37 8.62 9.76
CA ARG A 353 7.55 8.25 10.56
C ARG A 353 7.33 8.55 12.05
N LYS A 354 6.68 9.67 12.37
CA LYS A 354 6.35 10.02 13.77
C LYS A 354 5.36 9.03 14.39
N VAL A 355 4.51 8.40 13.58
CA VAL A 355 3.56 7.36 14.01
C VAL A 355 4.24 5.98 14.16
N ARG A 356 5.36 5.73 13.45
CA ARG A 356 6.12 4.46 13.52
C ARG A 356 7.15 4.41 14.64
N HIS A 357 7.63 5.58 15.09
CA HIS A 357 8.66 5.71 16.13
C HIS A 357 8.10 6.05 17.53
N HIS A 358 6.78 6.12 17.68
CA HIS A 358 6.05 6.22 18.95
C HIS A 358 5.15 4.99 19.10
#